data_AF-A0A194SEL7-F1
#
_entry.id   AF-A0A194SEL7-F1
#
_cell.length_a   1.000
_cell.length_b   1.000
_cell.length_c   1.000
_cell.angle_alpha   90.00
_cell.angle_beta   90.00
_cell.angle_gamma   90.00
#
_symmetry.space_group_name_H-M   'P 1'
#
loop_
_entity.id
_entity.type
_entity.pdbx_description
1 polymer ?
#
loop_
_entity_poly.entity_id
_entity_poly.type
_entity_poly.pdbx_seq_one_letter_code
_entity_poly.pdbx_strand_id
1 'polypeptide(L)'
;MGTYWKSNTGDDDSLWVHEWAKVRTCISTLNTTCYGRSYKQYDEVVDYFERAVELFQTLPTHKWLAAEGIVPSRTKTYTAAELEAAVKKHYGHEVYFGCTSSGELDEVWYYYLTKGPVAGGKYLPVEVVGSKGSCPATGIKYIPKDGALAGGSSPSGNYTSAFLNVEYESAQDGCLISSGNWYTTGTCAQYRLYGDGLTSPFAMTTSKGPCTVSAGAQLSCAAGNVGSTFTLDADKYLTYDGSSSFYASVVAEGSTQASVLTSSSEATVPIKVRYGAPQ
;
A
#
# COMPACT_ATOMS: atom_id res chain seq x y z
N MET A 1 -3.24 17.53 -2.20
CA MET A 1 -2.22 16.88 -3.06
C MET A 1 -1.19 16.09 -2.24
N GLY A 2 -0.56 16.66 -1.20
CA GLY A 2 0.51 15.99 -0.41
C GLY A 2 0.21 14.66 0.30
N THR A 3 -1.00 14.11 0.16
CA THR A 3 -1.37 12.77 0.61
C THR A 3 -1.69 11.82 -0.55
N TYR A 4 -2.33 12.32 -1.62
CA TYR A 4 -2.95 11.50 -2.66
C TYR A 4 -2.37 11.70 -4.07
N TRP A 5 -1.58 12.74 -4.29
CA TRP A 5 -0.92 13.03 -5.56
C TRP A 5 0.59 13.14 -5.33
N LYS A 6 1.21 11.99 -5.11
CA LYS A 6 2.61 11.84 -4.71
C LYS A 6 3.46 11.36 -5.88
N SER A 7 4.70 11.81 -5.91
CA SER A 7 5.73 11.26 -6.78
C SER A 7 6.21 9.90 -6.29
N ASN A 8 6.43 8.98 -7.22
CA ASN A 8 7.05 7.68 -6.95
C ASN A 8 8.58 7.79 -6.78
N THR A 9 9.18 8.95 -7.05
CA THR A 9 10.61 9.22 -6.82
C THR A 9 10.87 10.11 -5.61
N GLY A 10 9.81 10.54 -4.90
CA GLY A 10 9.90 11.38 -3.70
C GLY A 10 9.96 12.89 -3.96
N ASP A 11 9.98 13.32 -5.22
CA ASP A 11 9.91 14.73 -5.63
C ASP A 11 8.53 15.07 -6.19
N ASP A 12 7.63 15.50 -5.30
CA ASP A 12 6.25 15.85 -5.65
C ASP A 12 6.17 17.12 -6.51
N ASP A 13 7.02 18.11 -6.25
CA ASP A 13 6.99 19.39 -6.96
C ASP A 13 7.30 19.18 -8.44
N SER A 14 8.34 18.39 -8.74
CA SER A 14 8.68 18.03 -10.12
C SER A 14 7.56 17.27 -10.83
N LEU A 15 6.84 16.40 -10.12
CA LEU A 15 5.66 15.72 -10.68
C LEU A 15 4.57 16.72 -11.05
N TRP A 16 4.21 17.63 -10.14
CA TRP A 16 3.13 18.58 -10.40
C TRP A 16 3.48 19.55 -11.53
N VAL A 17 4.73 20.01 -11.59
CA VAL A 17 5.23 20.83 -12.71
C VAL A 17 5.13 20.07 -14.04
N HIS A 18 5.52 18.79 -14.07
CA HIS A 18 5.42 17.95 -15.26
C HIS A 18 3.98 17.75 -15.73
N GLU A 19 3.07 17.43 -14.80
CA GLU A 19 1.66 17.23 -15.14
C GLU A 19 1.00 18.53 -15.65
N TRP A 20 1.31 19.67 -15.04
CA TRP A 20 0.86 20.97 -15.57
C TRP A 20 1.43 21.26 -16.96
N ALA A 21 2.73 21.02 -17.18
CA ALA A 21 3.39 21.30 -18.44
C ALA A 21 2.80 20.52 -19.63
N LYS A 22 2.30 19.29 -19.39
CA LYS A 22 1.62 18.48 -20.41
C LYS A 22 0.28 19.06 -20.86
N VAL A 23 -0.49 19.63 -19.93
CA VAL A 23 -1.89 19.99 -20.18
C VAL A 23 -2.09 21.46 -20.49
N ARG A 24 -1.17 22.34 -20.04
CA ARG A 24 -1.35 23.80 -20.05
C ARG A 24 -1.68 24.39 -21.43
N THR A 25 -1.22 23.77 -22.52
CA THR A 25 -1.52 24.22 -23.90
C THR A 25 -2.64 23.43 -24.56
N CYS A 26 -3.06 22.32 -23.98
CA CYS A 26 -3.96 21.35 -24.59
C CYS A 26 -5.41 21.50 -24.10
N ILE A 27 -5.61 22.00 -22.87
CA ILE A 27 -6.94 22.27 -22.31
C ILE A 27 -7.30 23.73 -22.58
N SER A 28 -8.02 23.97 -23.68
CA SER A 28 -8.33 25.33 -24.15
C SER A 28 -9.12 26.18 -23.16
N THR A 29 -9.95 25.57 -22.31
CA THR A 29 -10.77 26.29 -21.33
C THR A 29 -9.99 26.81 -20.12
N LEU A 30 -8.71 26.42 -19.97
CA LEU A 30 -7.80 26.96 -18.96
C LEU A 30 -6.98 28.14 -19.50
N ASN A 31 -7.24 28.60 -20.73
CA ASN A 31 -6.60 29.80 -21.24
C ASN A 31 -6.98 31.01 -20.37
N THR A 32 -5.99 31.81 -19.97
CA THR A 32 -6.19 32.98 -19.09
C THR A 32 -7.19 33.99 -19.65
N THR A 33 -7.38 34.05 -20.97
CA THR A 33 -8.41 34.89 -21.61
C THR A 33 -9.84 34.47 -21.27
N CYS A 34 -10.07 33.20 -20.92
CA CYS A 34 -11.38 32.69 -20.49
C CYS A 34 -11.79 33.21 -19.10
N TYR A 35 -10.84 33.70 -18.30
CA TYR A 35 -11.07 34.25 -16.96
C TYR A 35 -11.46 35.74 -16.99
N GLY A 36 -11.25 36.40 -18.12
CA GLY A 36 -11.60 37.80 -18.33
C GLY A 36 -10.94 38.74 -17.33
N ARG A 37 -11.69 39.77 -16.89
CA ARG A 37 -11.17 40.82 -15.99
C ARG A 37 -10.95 40.36 -14.55
N SER A 38 -11.47 39.19 -14.19
CA SER A 38 -11.36 38.63 -12.84
C SER A 38 -10.13 37.76 -12.64
N TYR A 39 -9.35 37.54 -13.72
CA TYR A 39 -8.14 36.74 -13.68
C TYR A 39 -7.13 37.25 -12.65
N LYS A 40 -6.70 36.37 -11.76
CA LYS A 40 -5.50 36.53 -10.96
C LYS A 40 -4.45 35.56 -11.47
N GLN A 41 -3.20 35.99 -11.39
CA GLN A 41 -2.08 35.19 -11.84
C GLN A 41 -2.12 33.79 -11.21
N TYR A 42 -2.12 32.77 -12.07
CA TYR A 42 -2.17 31.34 -11.76
C TYR A 42 -3.53 30.74 -11.37
N ASP A 43 -4.64 31.47 -11.51
CA ASP A 43 -5.98 30.89 -11.31
C ASP A 43 -6.18 29.61 -12.13
N GLU A 44 -5.67 29.56 -13.36
CA GLU A 44 -5.78 28.40 -14.25
C GLU A 44 -5.01 27.17 -13.76
N VAL A 45 -3.92 27.40 -13.02
CA VAL A 45 -3.11 26.33 -12.43
C VAL A 45 -3.86 25.76 -11.23
N VAL A 46 -4.40 26.62 -10.38
CA VAL A 46 -5.19 26.24 -9.21
C VAL A 46 -6.42 25.43 -9.65
N ASP A 47 -7.19 25.95 -10.61
CA ASP A 47 -8.40 25.29 -11.12
C ASP A 47 -8.12 23.91 -11.70
N TYR A 48 -6.99 23.72 -12.40
CA TYR A 48 -6.59 22.42 -12.92
C TYR A 48 -6.40 21.39 -11.79
N PHE A 49 -5.61 21.75 -10.78
CA PHE A 49 -5.29 20.83 -9.68
C PHE A 49 -6.50 20.59 -8.76
N GLU A 50 -7.27 21.62 -8.44
CA GLU A 50 -8.50 21.47 -7.67
C GLU A 50 -9.47 20.54 -8.41
N ARG A 51 -9.69 20.77 -9.70
CA ARG A 51 -10.63 19.94 -10.46
C ARG A 51 -10.19 18.49 -10.58
N ALA A 52 -8.90 18.24 -10.78
CA ALA A 52 -8.35 16.90 -10.81
C ALA A 52 -8.53 16.18 -9.46
N VAL A 53 -8.32 16.88 -8.34
CA VAL A 53 -8.53 16.31 -7.00
C VAL A 53 -10.02 16.05 -6.72
N GLU A 54 -10.92 16.96 -7.09
CA GLU A 54 -12.37 16.77 -6.95
C GLU A 54 -12.85 15.52 -7.70
N LEU A 55 -12.41 15.34 -8.95
CA LEU A 55 -12.75 14.14 -9.73
C LEU A 55 -12.19 12.88 -9.07
N PHE A 56 -10.92 12.89 -8.68
CA PHE A 56 -10.28 11.76 -8.00
C PHE A 56 -11.06 11.31 -6.76
N GLN A 57 -11.58 12.25 -5.95
CA GLN A 57 -12.36 11.92 -4.76
C GLN A 57 -13.67 11.17 -5.07
N THR A 58 -14.24 11.35 -6.26
CA THR A 58 -15.43 10.61 -6.72
C THR A 58 -15.11 9.23 -7.28
N LEU A 59 -13.83 8.89 -7.41
CA LEU A 59 -13.33 7.66 -8.04
C LEU A 59 -12.57 6.77 -7.03
N PRO A 60 -13.23 6.24 -5.97
CA PRO A 60 -12.57 5.41 -4.97
C PRO A 60 -12.29 3.97 -5.50
N THR A 61 -11.50 3.84 -6.56
CA THR A 61 -11.24 2.58 -7.28
C THR A 61 -10.87 1.43 -6.35
N HIS A 62 -9.97 1.67 -5.39
CA HIS A 62 -9.59 0.66 -4.42
C HIS A 62 -10.78 0.13 -3.60
N LYS A 63 -11.72 1.00 -3.20
CA LYS A 63 -12.92 0.59 -2.45
C LYS A 63 -13.85 -0.25 -3.32
N TRP A 64 -14.01 0.11 -4.60
CA TRP A 64 -14.81 -0.65 -5.55
C TRP A 64 -14.23 -2.04 -5.81
N LEU A 65 -12.92 -2.13 -6.04
CA LEU A 65 -12.22 -3.40 -6.19
C LEU A 65 -12.36 -4.27 -4.93
N ALA A 66 -12.11 -3.68 -3.75
CA ALA A 66 -12.21 -4.40 -2.48
C ALA A 66 -13.63 -4.92 -2.18
N ALA A 67 -14.67 -4.17 -2.54
CA ALA A 67 -16.06 -4.58 -2.39
C ALA A 67 -16.40 -5.85 -3.20
N GLU A 68 -15.65 -6.13 -4.26
CA GLU A 68 -15.78 -7.33 -5.09
C GLU A 68 -14.70 -8.38 -4.79
N GLY A 69 -14.00 -8.27 -3.65
CA GLY A 69 -12.98 -9.23 -3.21
C GLY A 69 -11.65 -9.14 -3.97
N ILE A 70 -11.44 -8.05 -4.71
CA ILE A 70 -10.18 -7.72 -5.39
C ILE A 70 -9.39 -6.79 -4.48
N VAL A 71 -8.57 -7.40 -3.62
CA VAL A 71 -7.67 -6.69 -2.70
C VAL A 71 -6.21 -6.93 -3.10
N PRO A 72 -5.29 -6.04 -2.71
CA PRO A 72 -3.89 -6.29 -2.96
C PRO A 72 -3.43 -7.63 -2.34
N SER A 73 -2.58 -8.37 -3.05
CA SER A 73 -2.02 -9.65 -2.61
C SER A 73 -0.73 -9.97 -3.35
N ARG A 74 0.25 -10.55 -2.65
CA ARG A 74 1.50 -11.03 -3.28
C ARG A 74 1.37 -12.39 -3.96
N THR A 75 0.33 -13.15 -3.65
CA THR A 75 0.14 -14.54 -4.13
C THR A 75 -1.07 -14.67 -5.05
N LYS A 76 -2.14 -13.91 -4.78
CA LYS A 76 -3.33 -13.91 -5.61
C LYS A 76 -3.10 -13.06 -6.85
N THR A 77 -3.59 -13.56 -7.98
CA THR A 77 -3.64 -12.81 -9.23
C THR A 77 -5.07 -12.70 -9.71
N TYR A 78 -5.31 -11.77 -10.61
CA TYR A 78 -6.62 -11.43 -11.15
C TYR A 78 -6.62 -11.49 -12.68
N THR A 79 -7.81 -11.48 -13.25
CA THR A 79 -8.04 -11.35 -14.69
C THR A 79 -8.48 -9.93 -15.03
N ALA A 80 -8.22 -9.50 -16.26
CA ALA A 80 -8.68 -8.19 -16.74
C ALA A 80 -10.21 -8.08 -16.66
N ALA A 81 -10.92 -9.17 -16.92
CA ALA A 81 -12.38 -9.22 -16.85
C ALA A 81 -12.92 -9.04 -15.42
N GLU A 82 -12.24 -9.56 -14.39
CA GLU A 82 -12.62 -9.34 -12.99
C GLU A 82 -12.46 -7.87 -12.59
N LEU A 83 -11.34 -7.23 -12.97
CA LEU A 83 -11.10 -5.82 -12.70
C LEU A 83 -12.15 -4.92 -13.36
N GLU A 84 -12.42 -5.15 -14.65
CA GLU A 84 -13.44 -4.41 -15.41
C GLU A 84 -14.84 -4.62 -14.84
N ALA A 85 -15.23 -5.86 -14.57
CA ALA A 85 -16.55 -6.16 -14.01
C ALA A 85 -16.75 -5.48 -12.65
N ALA A 86 -15.71 -5.47 -11.80
CA ALA A 86 -15.77 -4.82 -10.51
C ALA A 86 -15.97 -3.31 -10.64
N VAL A 87 -15.14 -2.62 -11.43
CA VAL A 87 -15.29 -1.16 -11.59
C VAL A 87 -16.59 -0.80 -12.30
N LYS A 88 -16.97 -1.51 -13.37
CA LYS A 88 -18.20 -1.25 -14.13
C LYS A 88 -19.45 -1.39 -13.27
N LYS A 89 -19.47 -2.30 -12.30
CA LYS A 89 -20.59 -2.47 -11.35
C LYS A 89 -20.82 -1.23 -10.47
N HIS A 90 -19.76 -0.53 -10.09
CA HIS A 90 -19.84 0.64 -9.20
C HIS A 90 -19.85 1.98 -9.96
N TYR A 91 -19.13 2.05 -11.07
CA TYR A 91 -18.94 3.28 -11.87
C TYR A 91 -19.87 3.35 -13.10
N GLY A 92 -20.35 2.21 -13.59
CA GLY A 92 -21.28 2.11 -14.73
C GLY A 92 -20.62 2.06 -16.12
N HIS A 93 -19.32 2.32 -16.21
CA HIS A 93 -18.58 2.39 -17.48
C HIS A 93 -17.28 1.57 -17.43
N GLU A 94 -16.78 1.18 -18.61
CA GLU A 94 -15.43 0.61 -18.76
C GLU A 94 -14.37 1.66 -18.43
N VAL A 95 -13.23 1.20 -17.92
CA VAL A 95 -12.05 2.03 -17.66
C VAL A 95 -10.84 1.47 -18.42
N TYR A 96 -9.75 2.22 -18.45
CA TYR A 96 -8.48 1.67 -18.93
C TYR A 96 -7.69 1.16 -17.73
N PHE A 97 -7.38 -0.13 -17.70
CA PHE A 97 -6.38 -0.67 -16.76
C PHE A 97 -5.01 -0.77 -17.44
N GLY A 98 -4.03 -0.08 -16.85
CA GLY A 98 -2.62 -0.14 -17.24
C GLY A 98 -1.85 -1.09 -16.33
N CYS A 99 -1.12 -2.02 -16.94
CA CYS A 99 -0.15 -2.85 -16.24
C CYS A 99 1.27 -2.60 -16.74
N THR A 100 2.23 -2.84 -15.87
CA THR A 100 3.65 -2.95 -16.22
C THR A 100 3.88 -4.14 -17.15
N SER A 101 5.08 -4.21 -17.74
CA SER A 101 5.50 -5.37 -18.54
C SER A 101 5.56 -6.69 -17.74
N SER A 102 5.66 -6.64 -16.41
CA SER A 102 5.63 -7.82 -15.53
C SER A 102 4.22 -8.25 -15.10
N GLY A 103 3.18 -7.58 -15.62
CA GLY A 103 1.78 -7.85 -15.32
C GLY A 103 1.30 -7.27 -13.99
N GLU A 104 1.99 -6.29 -13.43
CA GLU A 104 1.58 -5.59 -12.22
C GLU A 104 0.64 -4.45 -12.55
N LEU A 105 -0.49 -4.36 -11.86
CA LEU A 105 -1.45 -3.28 -12.02
C LEU A 105 -0.82 -1.95 -11.57
N ASP A 106 -0.78 -0.97 -12.46
CA ASP A 106 -0.04 0.29 -12.28
C ASP A 106 -0.93 1.53 -12.46
N GLU A 107 -1.86 1.49 -13.43
CA GLU A 107 -2.68 2.65 -13.80
C GLU A 107 -4.16 2.30 -13.95
N VAL A 108 -5.02 3.29 -13.69
CA VAL A 108 -6.44 3.26 -14.03
C VAL A 108 -6.84 4.60 -14.63
N TRP A 109 -7.33 4.63 -15.87
CA TRP A 109 -7.75 5.88 -16.51
C TRP A 109 -9.26 5.91 -16.71
N TYR A 110 -9.86 7.03 -16.32
CA TYR A 110 -11.29 7.31 -16.40
C TYR A 110 -11.54 8.35 -17.50
N TYR A 111 -12.48 8.05 -18.38
CA TYR A 111 -12.76 8.87 -19.56
C TYR A 111 -14.00 9.72 -19.35
N TYR A 112 -13.90 10.98 -19.77
CA TYR A 112 -14.97 11.96 -19.62
C TYR A 112 -15.11 12.83 -20.86
N LEU A 113 -16.35 13.20 -21.16
CA LEU A 113 -16.65 14.41 -21.91
C LEU A 113 -16.87 15.58 -20.95
N THR A 114 -16.35 16.75 -21.29
CA THR A 114 -16.59 17.96 -20.51
C THR A 114 -17.77 18.75 -21.08
N LYS A 115 -18.69 19.16 -20.21
CA LYS A 115 -19.76 20.12 -20.52
C LYS A 115 -19.47 21.42 -19.78
N GLY A 116 -18.89 22.36 -20.51
CA GLY A 116 -18.39 23.63 -19.96
C GLY A 116 -16.88 23.60 -19.69
N PRO A 117 -16.35 24.67 -19.07
CA PRO A 117 -14.93 24.78 -18.74
C PRO A 117 -14.49 23.75 -17.70
N VAL A 118 -13.19 23.43 -17.64
CA VAL A 118 -12.62 22.60 -16.57
C VAL A 118 -12.99 23.16 -15.18
N ALA A 119 -12.82 24.47 -15.00
CA ALA A 119 -13.27 25.19 -13.82
C ALA A 119 -14.81 25.23 -13.77
N GLY A 120 -15.42 24.45 -12.87
CA GLY A 120 -16.88 24.48 -12.63
C GLY A 120 -17.77 23.78 -13.68
N GLY A 121 -17.20 23.20 -14.74
CA GLY A 121 -17.94 22.41 -15.72
C GLY A 121 -18.22 20.97 -15.25
N LYS A 122 -19.10 20.29 -15.98
CA LYS A 122 -19.51 18.91 -15.67
C LYS A 122 -18.66 17.91 -16.44
N TYR A 123 -18.26 16.84 -15.77
CA TYR A 123 -17.57 15.71 -16.36
C TYR A 123 -18.58 14.58 -16.50
N LEU A 124 -18.82 14.16 -17.74
CA LEU A 124 -19.76 13.12 -18.09
C LEU A 124 -18.96 11.84 -18.39
N PRO A 125 -19.06 10.80 -17.54
CA PRO A 125 -18.42 9.51 -17.81
C PRO A 125 -18.77 9.00 -19.20
N VAL A 126 -17.79 8.43 -19.89
CA VAL A 126 -17.96 7.77 -21.18
C VAL A 126 -17.16 6.48 -21.24
N GLU A 127 -17.51 5.63 -22.20
CA GLU A 127 -16.72 4.44 -22.49
C GLU A 127 -15.30 4.79 -22.97
N VAL A 128 -14.37 3.86 -22.75
CA VAL A 128 -12.96 4.00 -23.15
C VAL A 128 -12.85 4.26 -24.65
N VAL A 129 -12.02 5.24 -25.01
CA VAL A 129 -11.69 5.55 -26.40
C VAL A 129 -10.25 5.13 -26.68
N GLY A 130 -10.06 4.38 -27.77
CA GLY A 130 -8.73 3.90 -28.18
C GLY A 130 -8.38 2.54 -27.58
N SER A 131 -7.18 2.42 -27.02
CA SER A 131 -6.74 1.17 -26.37
C SER A 131 -7.59 0.90 -25.13
N LYS A 132 -7.98 -0.36 -24.92
CA LYS A 132 -8.82 -0.80 -23.79
C LYS A 132 -8.04 -1.19 -22.53
N GLY A 133 -6.71 -1.12 -22.57
CA GLY A 133 -5.84 -1.51 -21.45
C GLY A 133 -4.49 -2.01 -21.95
N SER A 134 -3.50 -2.07 -21.06
CA SER A 134 -2.23 -2.77 -21.30
C SER A 134 -2.07 -4.04 -20.46
N CYS A 135 -3.04 -4.33 -19.59
CA CYS A 135 -3.00 -5.53 -18.75
C CYS A 135 -3.18 -6.83 -19.53
N PRO A 136 -2.48 -7.92 -19.14
CA PRO A 136 -2.71 -9.24 -19.69
C PRO A 136 -4.12 -9.75 -19.31
N ALA A 137 -4.65 -10.68 -20.10
CA ALA A 137 -5.99 -11.24 -19.83
C ALA A 137 -6.09 -11.92 -18.45
N THR A 138 -5.01 -12.54 -17.99
CA THR A 138 -4.93 -13.30 -16.73
C THR A 138 -3.59 -13.06 -16.04
N GLY A 139 -3.51 -13.36 -14.75
CA GLY A 139 -2.25 -13.30 -14.01
C GLY A 139 -1.85 -11.88 -13.58
N ILE A 140 -2.80 -10.94 -13.60
CA ILE A 140 -2.57 -9.56 -13.17
C ILE A 140 -2.27 -9.56 -11.67
N LYS A 141 -1.16 -8.92 -11.31
CA LYS A 141 -0.73 -8.77 -9.92
C LYS A 141 -1.20 -7.43 -9.38
N TYR A 142 -2.11 -7.44 -8.42
CA TYR A 142 -2.42 -6.25 -7.64
C TYR A 142 -1.60 -6.32 -6.36
N ILE A 143 -0.38 -5.77 -6.39
CA ILE A 143 0.58 -5.95 -5.30
C ILE A 143 0.22 -5.03 -4.13
N PRO A 144 0.26 -5.51 -2.87
CA PRO A 144 0.15 -4.66 -1.70
C PRO A 144 1.16 -3.54 -1.80
N LYS A 145 0.71 -2.32 -1.50
CA LYS A 145 1.68 -1.26 -1.21
C LYS A 145 2.44 -1.77 0.00
N ASP A 146 3.66 -2.22 -0.23
CA ASP A 146 4.58 -2.45 0.87
C ASP A 146 4.55 -1.17 1.67
N GLY A 147 4.21 -1.27 2.95
CA GLY A 147 4.48 -0.19 3.87
C GLY A 147 5.98 0.02 4.09
N ALA A 148 6.78 -0.17 3.04
CA ALA A 148 7.99 0.58 2.84
C ALA A 148 7.62 2.04 3.05
N LEU A 149 8.07 2.58 4.18
CA LEU A 149 8.25 4.00 4.30
C LEU A 149 8.98 4.45 3.02
N ALA A 150 8.31 5.27 2.22
CA ALA A 150 8.93 5.89 1.07
C ALA A 150 10.15 6.68 1.58
N GLY A 151 11.34 6.19 1.26
CA GLY A 151 12.61 6.67 1.80
C GLY A 151 13.14 5.77 2.91
N GLY A 152 14.35 5.22 2.71
CA GLY A 152 15.09 4.36 3.64
C GLY A 152 15.53 5.02 4.96
N SER A 153 14.64 5.79 5.56
CA SER A 153 14.77 6.44 6.86
C SER A 153 14.13 5.55 7.92
N SER A 154 14.78 5.41 9.08
CA SER A 154 14.16 4.78 10.25
C SER A 154 12.79 5.41 10.54
N PRO A 155 11.77 4.61 10.90
CA PRO A 155 10.49 5.13 11.38
C PRO A 155 10.70 6.19 12.46
N SER A 156 10.08 7.36 12.31
CA SER A 156 10.13 8.47 13.26
C SER A 156 8.71 8.80 13.77
N GLY A 157 8.62 9.35 14.98
CA GLY A 157 7.35 9.70 15.62
C GLY A 157 7.01 8.85 16.84
N ASN A 158 5.76 8.95 17.29
CA ASN A 158 5.27 8.22 18.45
C ASN A 158 5.27 6.71 18.19
N TYR A 159 5.64 5.93 19.20
CA TYR A 159 5.63 4.48 19.12
C TYR A 159 5.03 3.87 20.39
N THR A 160 4.44 2.69 20.21
CA THR A 160 4.06 1.80 21.31
C THR A 160 5.15 0.77 21.48
N SER A 161 5.68 0.61 22.70
CA SER A 161 6.57 -0.50 23.02
C SER A 161 5.77 -1.80 23.11
N ALA A 162 6.34 -2.91 22.67
CA ALA A 162 5.70 -4.22 22.74
C ALA A 162 6.72 -5.35 22.85
N PHE A 163 6.28 -6.47 23.44
CA PHE A 163 6.90 -7.78 23.22
C PHE A 163 6.07 -8.55 22.20
N LEU A 164 6.73 -9.39 21.40
CA LEU A 164 6.06 -10.25 20.44
C LEU A 164 6.26 -11.70 20.87
N ASN A 165 5.24 -12.26 21.53
CA ASN A 165 5.27 -13.62 22.07
C ASN A 165 4.96 -14.61 20.95
N VAL A 166 5.65 -15.75 20.92
CA VAL A 166 5.37 -16.79 19.95
C VAL A 166 4.47 -17.83 20.61
N GLU A 167 3.39 -18.19 19.91
CA GLU A 167 2.52 -19.30 20.28
C GLU A 167 2.79 -20.49 19.33
N TYR A 168 3.17 -21.61 19.91
CA TYR A 168 3.40 -22.90 19.25
C TYR A 168 2.51 -23.96 19.92
N GLU A 169 1.86 -24.81 19.13
CA GLU A 169 0.89 -25.80 19.62
C GLU A 169 -0.19 -25.23 20.58
N SER A 170 -0.63 -23.99 20.32
CA SER A 170 -1.64 -23.25 21.12
C SER A 170 -1.20 -22.86 22.53
N ALA A 171 0.10 -22.91 22.84
CA ALA A 171 0.68 -22.37 24.06
C ALA A 171 1.72 -21.31 23.74
N GLN A 172 1.88 -20.32 24.62
CA GLN A 172 2.99 -19.39 24.52
C GLN A 172 4.30 -20.16 24.78
N ASP A 173 5.22 -20.11 23.82
CA ASP A 173 6.51 -20.75 23.89
C ASP A 173 7.57 -19.78 23.36
N GLY A 174 8.21 -19.03 24.25
CA GLY A 174 9.19 -18.01 23.87
C GLY A 174 8.61 -16.77 23.17
N CYS A 175 9.47 -16.08 22.43
CA CYS A 175 9.19 -14.77 21.85
C CYS A 175 10.16 -14.42 20.72
N LEU A 176 9.87 -13.32 20.03
CA LEU A 176 10.78 -12.75 19.04
C LEU A 176 11.92 -11.97 19.71
N ILE A 177 13.12 -12.20 19.21
CA ILE A 177 14.33 -11.47 19.61
C ILE A 177 14.66 -10.36 18.61
N SER A 178 15.69 -9.56 18.91
CA SER A 178 15.95 -8.30 18.18
C SER A 178 16.21 -8.44 16.67
N SER A 179 16.51 -9.65 16.19
CA SER A 179 16.64 -9.97 14.76
C SER A 179 15.34 -10.31 14.05
N GLY A 180 14.23 -10.53 14.78
CA GLY A 180 12.98 -11.08 14.24
C GLY A 180 12.83 -12.59 14.37
N ASN A 181 13.86 -13.30 14.86
CA ASN A 181 13.82 -14.76 15.05
C ASN A 181 13.04 -15.14 16.32
N TRP A 182 12.48 -16.34 16.34
CA TRP A 182 11.88 -16.96 17.52
C TRP A 182 12.97 -17.62 18.39
N TYR A 183 12.89 -17.39 19.71
CA TYR A 183 13.77 -18.01 20.70
C TYR A 183 13.04 -18.27 22.02
N THR A 184 13.33 -19.40 22.67
CA THR A 184 12.61 -19.86 23.88
C THR A 184 13.37 -19.64 25.20
N THR A 185 14.70 -19.52 25.17
CA THR A 185 15.52 -19.43 26.40
C THR A 185 16.17 -18.07 26.64
N GLY A 186 16.02 -17.11 25.72
CA GLY A 186 16.64 -15.79 25.81
C GLY A 186 15.66 -14.66 26.18
N THR A 187 16.22 -13.46 26.30
CA THR A 187 15.44 -12.25 26.57
C THR A 187 14.64 -11.84 25.34
N CYS A 188 13.33 -11.70 25.52
CA CYS A 188 12.44 -11.13 24.50
C CYS A 188 12.89 -9.72 24.14
N ALA A 189 12.88 -9.42 22.84
CA ALA A 189 13.19 -8.07 22.41
C ALA A 189 11.97 -7.16 22.57
N GLN A 190 12.26 -5.93 22.99
CA GLN A 190 11.27 -4.86 22.92
C GLN A 190 11.24 -4.31 21.48
N TYR A 191 10.05 -4.33 20.89
CA TYR A 191 9.74 -3.74 19.61
C TYR A 191 9.14 -2.35 19.80
N ARG A 192 9.50 -1.43 18.91
CA ARG A 192 8.85 -0.12 18.79
C ARG A 192 7.89 -0.19 17.61
N LEU A 193 6.60 -0.09 17.89
CA LEU A 193 5.52 -0.12 16.91
C LEU A 193 5.09 1.32 16.61
N TYR A 194 5.48 1.85 15.46
CA TYR A 194 5.22 3.22 15.04
C TYR A 194 3.89 3.32 14.31
N GLY A 195 2.93 4.04 14.90
CA GLY A 195 1.59 4.24 14.36
C GLY A 195 0.62 4.71 15.44
N ASP A 196 -0.51 5.28 15.03
CA ASP A 196 -1.52 5.80 15.95
C ASP A 196 -2.37 4.67 16.54
N GLY A 197 -2.06 4.28 17.79
CA GLY A 197 -2.90 3.41 18.61
C GLY A 197 -3.02 1.95 18.14
N LEU A 198 -2.16 1.48 17.24
CA LEU A 198 -2.18 0.12 16.66
C LEU A 198 -3.52 -0.26 15.98
N THR A 199 -4.37 0.72 15.67
CA THR A 199 -5.65 0.54 14.95
C THR A 199 -5.51 0.71 13.43
N SER A 200 -4.34 1.17 12.98
CA SER A 200 -3.92 1.26 11.59
C SER A 200 -2.62 0.48 11.38
N PRO A 201 -2.22 0.17 10.13
CA PRO A 201 -0.90 -0.39 9.86
C PRO A 201 0.22 0.41 10.51
N PHE A 202 1.19 -0.29 11.10
CA PHE A 202 2.32 0.29 11.82
C PHE A 202 3.65 -0.29 11.34
N ALA A 203 4.72 0.49 11.44
CA ALA A 203 6.07 0.02 11.21
C ALA A 203 6.68 -0.51 12.51
N MET A 204 7.61 -1.47 12.43
CA MET A 204 8.28 -2.01 13.59
C MET A 204 9.79 -1.74 13.54
N THR A 205 10.40 -1.42 14.69
CA THR A 205 11.86 -1.43 14.85
C THR A 205 12.29 -2.16 16.12
N THR A 206 13.52 -2.64 16.11
CA THR A 206 14.21 -3.15 17.31
C THR A 206 15.51 -2.37 17.53
N SER A 207 16.31 -2.78 18.51
CA SER A 207 17.69 -2.31 18.66
C SER A 207 18.60 -2.63 17.46
N LYS A 208 18.22 -3.56 16.58
CA LYS A 208 18.99 -3.92 15.38
C LYS A 208 18.63 -3.08 14.16
N GLY A 209 17.47 -2.43 14.15
CA GLY A 209 17.01 -1.58 13.04
C GLY A 209 15.55 -1.83 12.65
N PRO A 210 15.12 -1.29 11.50
CA PRO A 210 13.78 -1.52 10.97
C PRO A 210 13.50 -2.99 10.68
N CYS A 211 12.28 -3.42 10.96
CA CYS A 211 11.81 -4.77 10.65
C CYS A 211 11.14 -4.81 9.28
N THR A 212 11.49 -5.82 8.49
CA THR A 212 10.98 -6.04 7.15
C THR A 212 10.63 -7.50 6.96
N VAL A 213 9.69 -7.79 6.08
CA VAL A 213 9.53 -9.13 5.52
C VAL A 213 10.26 -9.13 4.18
N SER A 214 11.37 -9.85 4.12
CA SER A 214 12.24 -9.91 2.94
C SER A 214 11.58 -10.65 1.78
N ALA A 215 12.17 -10.56 0.58
CA ALA A 215 11.71 -11.30 -0.60
C ALA A 215 11.64 -12.84 -0.38
N GLY A 216 12.44 -13.37 0.55
CA GLY A 216 12.40 -14.77 0.99
C GLY A 216 11.31 -15.06 2.03
N ALA A 217 10.31 -14.18 2.19
CA ALA A 217 9.24 -14.24 3.17
C ALA A 217 9.70 -14.22 4.65
N GLN A 218 10.98 -13.95 4.92
CA GLN A 218 11.51 -13.93 6.28
C GLN A 218 11.30 -12.56 6.94
N LEU A 219 10.69 -12.57 8.12
CA LEU A 219 10.71 -11.44 9.05
C LEU A 219 12.13 -11.24 9.59
N SER A 220 12.70 -10.06 9.36
CA SER A 220 14.03 -9.70 9.84
C SER A 220 14.07 -8.25 10.32
N CYS A 221 14.83 -7.98 11.37
CA CYS A 221 15.09 -6.63 11.87
C CYS A 221 16.61 -6.39 11.90
N ALA A 222 17.09 -5.48 11.06
CA ALA A 222 18.50 -5.23 10.87
C ALA A 222 18.76 -3.81 10.35
N ALA A 223 20.01 -3.36 10.50
CA ALA A 223 20.44 -2.08 9.94
C ALA A 223 20.42 -2.17 8.41
N GLY A 224 19.91 -1.14 7.75
CA GLY A 224 19.76 -1.11 6.29
C GLY A 224 18.47 -1.76 5.77
N ASN A 225 17.67 -2.40 6.63
CA ASN A 225 16.34 -2.85 6.23
C ASN A 225 15.45 -1.65 5.88
N VAL A 226 14.70 -1.77 4.78
CA VAL A 226 13.55 -0.90 4.49
C VAL A 226 12.35 -1.50 5.21
N GLY A 227 11.83 -0.79 6.22
CA GLY A 227 10.80 -1.31 7.11
C GLY A 227 9.51 -1.67 6.38
N SER A 228 8.89 -2.80 6.72
CA SER A 228 7.54 -3.15 6.28
C SER A 228 6.49 -2.65 7.28
N THR A 229 5.23 -2.58 6.84
CA THR A 229 4.09 -2.39 7.75
C THR A 229 3.46 -3.70 8.16
N PHE A 230 2.95 -3.70 9.38
CA PHE A 230 2.24 -4.79 10.02
C PHE A 230 0.94 -4.27 10.60
N THR A 231 0.02 -5.17 10.91
CA THR A 231 -1.21 -4.87 11.62
C THR A 231 -1.39 -5.84 12.79
N LEU A 232 -2.39 -5.59 13.64
CA LEU A 232 -2.89 -6.57 14.60
C LEU A 232 -4.30 -6.98 14.19
N ASP A 233 -4.62 -8.27 14.28
CA ASP A 233 -5.99 -8.74 14.14
C ASP A 233 -6.81 -8.48 15.42
N ALA A 234 -8.07 -8.93 15.42
CA ALA A 234 -8.99 -8.76 16.56
C ALA A 234 -8.48 -9.42 17.85
N ASP A 235 -7.72 -10.52 17.73
CA ASP A 235 -7.17 -11.32 18.83
C ASP A 235 -5.76 -10.86 19.24
N LYS A 236 -5.28 -9.76 18.65
CA LYS A 236 -3.95 -9.17 18.86
C LYS A 236 -2.80 -10.04 18.35
N TYR A 237 -3.04 -10.87 17.34
CA TYR A 237 -1.94 -11.47 16.59
C TYR A 237 -1.38 -10.48 15.58
N LEU A 238 -0.05 -10.46 15.49
CA LEU A 238 0.66 -9.78 14.42
C LEU A 238 0.18 -10.34 13.09
N THR A 239 -0.08 -9.45 12.15
CA THR A 239 -0.45 -9.80 10.79
C THR A 239 0.47 -9.09 9.81
N TYR A 240 0.81 -9.80 8.74
CA TYR A 240 1.49 -9.27 7.58
C TYR A 240 0.67 -9.62 6.35
N ASP A 241 0.41 -8.63 5.48
CA ASP A 241 -0.47 -8.77 4.31
C ASP A 241 -1.86 -9.36 4.66
N GLY A 242 -2.41 -8.94 5.81
CA GLY A 242 -3.72 -9.40 6.31
C GLY A 242 -3.75 -10.82 6.88
N SER A 243 -2.63 -11.55 6.88
CA SER A 243 -2.54 -12.90 7.43
C SER A 243 -1.82 -12.92 8.78
N SER A 244 -2.38 -13.63 9.75
CA SER A 244 -1.72 -13.96 11.03
C SER A 244 -0.93 -15.27 10.97
N SER A 245 -0.82 -15.89 9.79
CA SER A 245 -0.13 -17.17 9.62
C SER A 245 1.37 -16.95 9.48
N PHE A 246 2.11 -17.31 10.52
CA PHE A 246 3.57 -17.31 10.52
C PHE A 246 4.08 -18.74 10.60
N TYR A 247 5.32 -18.92 10.17
CA TYR A 247 5.98 -20.21 10.19
C TYR A 247 7.41 -20.06 10.71
N ALA A 248 7.91 -21.07 11.40
CA ALA A 248 9.29 -21.14 11.85
C ALA A 248 10.08 -22.12 10.98
N SER A 249 11.36 -21.84 10.74
CA SER A 249 12.25 -22.76 10.02
C SER A 249 12.52 -24.07 10.76
N VAL A 250 12.30 -24.09 12.07
CA VAL A 250 12.47 -25.22 13.00
C VAL A 250 11.74 -24.87 14.30
N VAL A 251 11.45 -25.86 15.15
CA VAL A 251 11.03 -25.61 16.54
C VAL A 251 12.19 -24.99 17.31
N ALA A 252 11.98 -23.85 17.96
CA ALA A 252 13.03 -23.19 18.73
C ALA A 252 13.17 -23.85 20.12
N GLU A 253 14.28 -24.54 20.36
CA GLU A 253 14.53 -25.20 21.65
C GLU A 253 15.98 -24.99 22.09
N GLY A 254 16.18 -24.90 23.41
CA GLY A 254 17.51 -24.69 23.99
C GLY A 254 18.16 -23.43 23.42
N SER A 255 19.30 -23.57 22.75
CA SER A 255 20.02 -22.47 22.11
C SER A 255 19.64 -22.23 20.64
N THR A 256 18.70 -23.00 20.09
CA THR A 256 18.28 -22.90 18.69
C THR A 256 17.34 -21.72 18.49
N GLN A 257 17.74 -20.78 17.64
CA GLN A 257 16.86 -19.71 17.16
C GLN A 257 16.24 -20.12 15.83
N ALA A 258 14.94 -19.89 15.66
CA ALA A 258 14.25 -20.19 14.43
C ALA A 258 13.93 -18.92 13.63
N SER A 259 14.18 -18.95 12.33
CA SER A 259 13.76 -17.89 11.42
C SER A 259 12.25 -17.86 11.32
N VAL A 260 11.65 -16.67 11.39
CA VAL A 260 10.20 -16.47 11.26
C VAL A 260 9.87 -16.07 9.83
N LEU A 261 8.90 -16.76 9.24
CA LEU A 261 8.52 -16.72 7.83
C LEU A 261 7.02 -16.40 7.70
N THR A 262 6.64 -15.72 6.62
CA THR A 262 5.23 -15.42 6.29
C THR A 262 4.64 -16.37 5.25
N SER A 263 5.43 -17.32 4.76
CA SER A 263 4.99 -18.38 3.83
C SER A 263 5.43 -19.75 4.31
N SER A 264 4.59 -20.76 4.12
CA SER A 264 4.88 -22.15 4.48
C SER A 264 5.73 -22.87 3.43
N SER A 265 6.54 -23.82 3.87
CA SER A 265 7.02 -24.96 3.08
C SER A 265 6.85 -26.26 3.88
N GLU A 266 7.08 -27.42 3.24
CA GLU A 266 6.97 -28.73 3.92
C GLU A 266 7.90 -28.86 5.15
N ALA A 267 8.98 -28.07 5.21
CA ALA A 267 9.94 -28.09 6.31
C ALA A 267 9.65 -27.07 7.42
N THR A 268 8.56 -26.31 7.32
CA THR A 268 8.27 -25.22 8.27
C THR A 268 7.24 -25.60 9.32
N VAL A 269 7.37 -24.98 10.49
CA VAL A 269 6.52 -25.23 11.66
C VAL A 269 5.52 -24.08 11.81
N PRO A 270 4.19 -24.32 11.82
CA PRO A 270 3.21 -23.25 12.03
C PRO A 270 3.31 -22.62 13.42
N ILE A 271 3.29 -21.30 13.47
CA ILE A 271 3.30 -20.53 14.71
C ILE A 271 2.35 -19.32 14.61
N LYS A 272 1.99 -18.73 15.74
CA LYS A 272 1.39 -17.39 15.80
C LYS A 272 2.30 -16.44 16.56
N VAL A 273 2.24 -15.16 16.21
CA VAL A 273 2.98 -14.11 16.91
C VAL A 273 1.98 -13.17 17.56
N ARG A 274 1.95 -13.11 18.89
CA ARG A 274 0.96 -12.35 19.65
C ARG A 274 1.59 -11.10 20.26
N TYR A 275 0.88 -9.98 20.16
CA TYR A 275 1.24 -8.74 20.82
C TYR A 275 1.14 -8.91 22.36
N GLY A 276 2.22 -8.55 23.05
CA GLY A 276 2.28 -8.42 24.49
C GLY A 276 2.59 -6.96 24.89
N ALA A 277 1.78 -6.39 25.77
CA ALA A 277 2.05 -5.07 26.32
C ALA A 277 3.35 -5.12 27.19
N PRO A 278 4.14 -4.03 27.22
CA PRO A 278 5.23 -3.90 28.19
C PRO A 278 4.63 -3.93 29.61
N GLN A 279 5.31 -4.61 30.54
CA GLN A 279 5.01 -4.50 31.96
C GLN A 279 5.47 -3.16 32.53
#